data_AF-A0A932WZ96-F1
#
_entry.id   AF-A0A932WZ96-F1
#
_cell.length_a   1.000
_cell.length_b   1.000
_cell.length_c   1.000
_cell.angle_alpha   90.00
_cell.angle_beta   90.00
_cell.angle_gamma   90.00
#
_symmetry.space_group_name_H-M   'P 1'
#
loop_
_entity.id
_entity.type
_entity.pdbx_description
1 polymer ?
#
loop_
_entity_poly.entity_id
_entity_poly.type
_entity_poly.pdbx_seq_one_letter_code
_entity_poly.pdbx_strand_id
1 'polypeptide(L)'
;MAEEESRIEYEKREQQLKFEQDKKEKISDFNLLLHNFPLDLLSLNPLEVPITGEISSELFLHQEERELTGNWKASLTGFQVGPIQTAGQLKGDLEKEKLFLSGNLGSDGKKQMSLELSLPIQVLLSPPQIDFFWEAPVDGQFFYEGKVEDLLDFANLGTHHLSGDSLCDLTLIGTLAHPSLKGSCTFKNGVYENYLTGTKLTQIDGKMKATGSQVDISLSGSDLLNQGKLEGDGVIELNIEEKLPFSFHINLQEFAITQIDLVSSRSTGHFTVAGNWEGAHLQGALDLLQTKLHIPSHIPNPLPELTVVYRNTTKPPPSPPEKEPISYPVTLDLNLQTPKGIQIDGKGLNSLWNGSFHLGGTTRSLVTDGKLDLIEGQFLFA
;
A
#
# COMPACT_ATOMS: atom_id res chain seq x y z
N MET A 1 -33.76 33.56 23.19
CA MET A 1 -33.05 33.34 21.93
C MET A 1 -32.17 32.13 22.19
N ALA A 2 -32.79 30.94 22.24
CA ALA A 2 -33.03 30.03 21.12
C ALA A 2 -31.73 29.25 20.80
N GLU A 3 -31.48 28.20 21.61
CA GLU A 3 -30.59 27.11 21.23
C GLU A 3 -31.42 26.15 20.37
N GLU A 4 -30.94 25.96 19.15
CA GLU A 4 -31.63 25.28 18.06
C GLU A 4 -31.28 23.80 18.12
N GLU A 5 -32.15 23.01 18.76
CA GLU A 5 -32.13 21.54 18.66
C GLU A 5 -32.38 21.15 17.19
N SER A 6 -31.32 20.80 16.48
CA SER A 6 -31.41 20.26 15.11
C SER A 6 -31.85 18.79 15.16
N ARG A 7 -33.17 18.58 15.16
CA ARG A 7 -33.78 17.26 14.97
C ARG A 7 -33.93 16.97 13.48
N ILE A 8 -33.03 16.19 12.90
CA ILE A 8 -33.19 15.65 11.54
C ILE A 8 -33.84 14.26 11.68
N GLU A 9 -35.05 14.14 11.15
CA GLU A 9 -35.90 12.96 11.24
C GLU A 9 -35.66 12.04 10.02
N TYR A 10 -35.05 10.86 10.26
CA TYR A 10 -35.04 9.71 9.35
C TYR A 10 -35.38 8.45 10.16
N GLU A 11 -36.16 7.55 9.57
CA GLU A 11 -36.86 6.41 10.19
C GLU A 11 -36.08 5.63 11.27
N LYS A 12 -36.59 5.66 12.52
CA LYS A 12 -36.41 4.68 13.62
C LYS A 12 -35.08 3.88 13.69
N ARG A 13 -33.94 4.54 13.57
CA ARG A 13 -32.66 4.11 14.17
C ARG A 13 -32.30 5.14 15.24
N GLU A 14 -32.43 4.80 16.52
CA GLU A 14 -32.10 5.72 17.62
C GLU A 14 -30.58 5.96 17.68
N GLN A 15 -30.10 6.94 16.91
CA GLN A 15 -28.80 7.55 17.13
C GLN A 15 -28.97 8.61 18.22
N GLN A 16 -28.10 8.64 19.22
CA GLN A 16 -28.17 9.63 20.30
C GLN A 16 -26.86 10.40 20.41
N LEU A 17 -26.96 11.73 20.38
CA LEU A 17 -25.86 12.65 20.67
C LEU A 17 -26.29 13.50 21.86
N LYS A 18 -25.49 13.50 22.93
CA LYS A 18 -25.78 14.29 24.13
C LYS A 18 -24.51 15.02 24.56
N PHE A 19 -24.62 16.34 24.68
CA PHE A 19 -23.56 17.20 25.18
C PHE A 19 -24.09 17.97 26.39
N GLU A 20 -23.39 17.87 27.52
CA GLU A 20 -23.73 18.57 28.75
C GLU A 20 -22.51 19.37 29.21
N GLN A 21 -22.69 20.65 29.53
CA GLN A 21 -21.60 21.52 29.96
C GLN A 21 -22.01 22.31 31.19
N ASP A 22 -21.31 22.10 32.31
CA ASP A 22 -21.40 22.96 33.49
C ASP A 22 -20.28 24.00 33.48
N LYS A 23 -20.64 25.24 33.14
CA LYS A 23 -19.70 26.37 33.07
C LYS A 23 -19.20 26.84 34.44
N LYS A 24 -19.88 26.52 35.54
CA LYS A 24 -19.44 26.89 36.90
C LYS A 24 -18.41 25.90 37.43
N GLU A 25 -18.59 24.62 37.13
CA GLU A 25 -17.70 23.55 37.60
C GLU A 25 -16.60 23.22 36.57
N LYS A 26 -16.62 23.83 35.38
CA LYS A 26 -15.72 23.54 34.24
C LYS A 26 -15.74 22.07 33.84
N ILE A 27 -16.91 21.45 33.94
CA ILE A 27 -17.16 20.06 33.56
C ILE A 27 -17.85 20.06 32.20
N SER A 28 -17.41 19.19 31.30
CA SER A 28 -18.07 18.95 30.01
C SER A 28 -18.13 17.47 29.72
N ASP A 29 -19.35 16.96 29.49
CA ASP A 29 -19.63 15.58 29.14
C ASP A 29 -20.10 15.50 27.69
N PHE A 30 -19.51 14.58 26.94
CA PHE A 30 -19.91 14.27 25.58
C PHE A 30 -20.19 12.79 25.44
N ASN A 31 -21.41 12.47 24.99
CA ASN A 31 -21.87 11.12 24.75
C ASN A 31 -22.32 11.02 23.29
N LEU A 32 -21.80 10.01 22.59
CA LEU A 32 -22.23 9.63 21.27
C LEU A 32 -22.56 8.13 21.28
N LEU A 33 -23.81 7.81 20.96
CA LEU A 33 -24.28 6.46 20.77
C LEU A 33 -24.75 6.30 19.33
N LEU A 34 -24.03 5.47 18.60
CA LEU A 34 -24.34 5.06 17.25
C LEU A 34 -24.80 3.61 17.25
N HIS A 35 -25.95 3.33 16.65
CA HIS A 35 -26.48 1.97 16.50
C HIS A 35 -26.64 1.61 15.03
N ASN A 36 -25.91 0.58 14.58
CA ASN A 36 -25.93 0.07 13.21
C ASN A 36 -25.84 1.23 12.19
N PHE A 37 -24.93 2.18 12.44
CA PHE A 37 -24.79 3.35 11.59
C PHE A 37 -24.11 2.95 10.27
N PRO A 38 -24.71 3.22 9.11
CA PRO A 38 -24.10 2.87 7.82
C PRO A 38 -22.76 3.59 7.62
N LEU A 39 -21.69 2.82 7.37
CA LEU A 39 -20.33 3.36 7.22
C LEU A 39 -20.14 4.20 5.96
N ASP A 40 -20.95 3.97 4.93
CA ASP A 40 -20.98 4.74 3.68
C ASP A 40 -21.41 6.20 3.90
N LEU A 41 -22.05 6.51 5.04
CA LEU A 41 -22.40 7.86 5.45
C LEU A 41 -21.26 8.59 6.19
N LEU A 42 -20.24 7.87 6.67
CA LEU A 42 -19.05 8.49 7.25
C LEU A 42 -18.13 8.92 6.10
N SER A 43 -18.34 10.14 5.60
CA SER A 43 -17.60 10.75 4.49
C SER A 43 -16.11 11.03 4.78
N LEU A 44 -15.55 10.43 5.83
CA LEU A 44 -14.19 10.63 6.29
C LEU A 44 -13.18 9.74 5.58
N ASN A 45 -13.63 8.89 4.65
CA ASN A 45 -12.78 7.87 4.05
C ASN A 45 -11.63 8.48 3.24
N PRO A 46 -10.38 8.47 3.78
CA PRO A 46 -9.23 8.97 3.06
C PRO A 46 -8.73 7.94 2.04
N LEU A 47 -9.23 6.70 2.14
CA LEU A 47 -8.97 5.59 1.24
C LEU A 47 -10.03 5.68 0.15
N GLU A 48 -9.64 5.79 -1.11
CA GLU A 48 -10.59 6.02 -2.22
C GLU A 48 -11.47 4.79 -2.56
N VAL A 49 -11.57 3.86 -1.61
CA VAL A 49 -12.25 2.56 -1.72
C VAL A 49 -13.60 2.65 -1.01
N PRO A 50 -14.75 2.31 -1.64
CA PRO A 50 -16.04 2.37 -0.96
C PRO A 50 -16.04 1.45 0.26
N ILE A 51 -16.26 2.04 1.43
CA ILE A 51 -16.46 1.32 2.69
C ILE A 51 -17.97 1.15 2.87
N THR A 52 -18.40 -0.09 3.06
CA THR A 52 -19.79 -0.43 3.36
C THR A 52 -19.86 -1.28 4.63
N GLY A 53 -21.06 -1.43 5.18
CA GLY A 53 -21.29 -2.11 6.46
C GLY A 53 -21.87 -1.17 7.50
N GLU A 54 -22.00 -1.68 8.72
CA GLU A 54 -22.61 -0.95 9.83
C GLU A 54 -21.62 -0.85 11.00
N ILE A 55 -21.54 0.32 11.62
CA ILE A 55 -20.80 0.57 12.85
C ILE A 55 -21.77 0.85 14.00
N SER A 56 -21.65 0.09 15.08
CA SER A 56 -22.27 0.43 16.36
C SER A 56 -21.16 0.97 17.27
N SER A 57 -21.27 2.21 17.72
CA SER A 57 -20.22 2.91 18.46
C SER A 57 -20.78 3.59 19.71
N GLU A 58 -20.12 3.40 20.84
CA GLU A 58 -20.38 4.11 22.09
C GLU A 58 -19.13 4.90 22.44
N LEU A 59 -19.23 6.23 22.45
CA LEU A 59 -18.17 7.14 22.86
C LEU A 59 -18.66 7.96 24.05
N PHE A 60 -17.88 7.93 25.12
CA PHE A 60 -18.03 8.79 26.28
C PHE A 60 -16.74 9.57 26.46
N LEU A 61 -16.86 10.90 26.60
CA LEU A 61 -15.77 11.79 26.97
C LEU A 61 -16.22 12.62 28.15
N HIS A 62 -15.38 12.67 29.18
CA HIS A 62 -15.56 13.49 30.37
C HIS A 62 -14.36 14.41 30.51
N GLN A 63 -14.62 15.71 30.50
CA GLN A 63 -13.63 16.74 30.74
C GLN A 63 -13.91 17.42 32.08
N GLU A 64 -12.94 17.39 32.98
CA GLU A 64 -12.93 18.16 34.23
C GLU A 64 -11.69 19.06 34.24
N GLU A 65 -11.93 20.39 34.22
CA GLU A 65 -10.87 21.40 34.03
C GLU A 65 -10.03 21.19 32.75
N ARG A 66 -8.84 20.59 32.89
CA ARG A 66 -7.90 20.26 31.80
C ARG A 66 -7.72 18.76 31.61
N GLU A 67 -8.25 17.93 32.51
CA GLU A 67 -8.16 16.48 32.39
C GLU A 67 -9.30 15.99 31.51
N LEU A 68 -8.96 15.28 30.44
CA LEU A 68 -9.90 14.60 29.57
C LEU A 68 -9.74 13.10 29.75
N THR A 69 -10.85 12.45 30.05
CA THR A 69 -10.96 10.99 30.09
C THR A 69 -12.03 10.56 29.12
N GLY A 70 -11.94 9.33 28.64
CA GLY A 70 -12.95 8.82 27.75
C GLY A 70 -12.82 7.35 27.45
N ASN A 71 -13.92 6.77 27.03
CA ASN A 71 -13.96 5.41 26.53
C ASN A 71 -14.72 5.37 25.23
N TRP A 72 -14.23 4.55 24.32
CA TRP A 72 -14.78 4.33 23.00
C TRP A 72 -14.86 2.83 22.75
N LYS A 73 -16.03 2.36 22.32
CA LYS A 73 -16.22 0.98 21.88
C LYS A 73 -16.93 1.03 20.55
N ALA A 74 -16.39 0.38 19.55
CA ALA A 74 -17.02 0.22 18.26
C ALA A 74 -17.06 -1.26 17.85
N SER A 75 -18.20 -1.69 17.33
CA SER A 75 -18.39 -2.99 16.70
C SER A 75 -18.71 -2.77 15.23
N LEU A 76 -17.95 -3.44 14.37
CA LEU A 76 -18.08 -3.38 12.92
C LEU A 76 -18.76 -4.67 12.46
N THR A 77 -19.94 -4.54 11.84
CA THR A 77 -20.71 -5.67 11.30
C THR A 77 -20.88 -5.53 9.80
N GLY A 78 -20.56 -6.61 9.08
CA GLY A 78 -20.62 -6.60 7.61
C GLY A 78 -19.69 -5.56 6.99
N PHE A 79 -18.57 -5.24 7.66
CA PHE A 79 -17.59 -4.31 7.15
C PHE A 79 -17.02 -4.88 5.86
N GLN A 80 -17.29 -4.17 4.76
CA GLN A 80 -16.82 -4.55 3.46
C GLN A 80 -16.05 -3.40 2.83
N VAL A 81 -14.79 -3.67 2.51
CA VAL A 81 -13.88 -2.77 1.82
C VAL A 81 -13.31 -3.55 0.64
N GLY A 82 -13.79 -3.22 -0.56
CA GLY A 82 -13.51 -4.01 -1.75
C GLY A 82 -14.05 -5.45 -1.64
N PRO A 83 -13.24 -6.49 -1.94
CA PRO A 83 -13.66 -7.90 -1.87
C PRO A 83 -13.68 -8.47 -0.46
N ILE A 84 -13.09 -7.75 0.51
CA ILE A 84 -12.92 -8.23 1.89
C ILE A 84 -14.23 -7.99 2.64
N GLN A 85 -14.81 -9.06 3.18
CA GLN A 85 -15.89 -8.97 4.14
C GLN A 85 -15.37 -9.47 5.48
N THR A 86 -15.28 -8.57 6.46
CA THR A 86 -14.81 -8.91 7.80
C THR A 86 -15.71 -8.30 8.87
N ALA A 87 -15.57 -8.79 10.08
CA ALA A 87 -16.20 -8.25 11.26
C ALA A 87 -15.12 -8.00 12.32
N GLY A 88 -15.39 -7.08 13.21
CA GLY A 88 -14.40 -6.74 14.22
C GLY A 88 -14.94 -5.92 15.36
N GLN A 89 -14.10 -5.83 16.37
CA GLN A 89 -14.31 -4.95 17.50
C GLN A 89 -13.09 -4.05 17.63
N LEU A 90 -13.37 -2.77 17.81
CA LEU A 90 -12.40 -1.75 18.16
C LEU A 90 -12.78 -1.19 19.53
N LYS A 91 -11.79 -0.96 20.39
CA LYS A 91 -11.95 -0.30 21.67
C LYS A 91 -10.86 0.75 21.80
N GLY A 92 -11.21 1.87 22.40
CA GLY A 92 -10.31 2.95 22.72
C GLY A 92 -10.55 3.41 24.15
N ASP A 93 -9.52 3.55 24.96
CA ASP A 93 -9.61 4.13 26.29
C ASP A 93 -8.64 5.31 26.36
N LEU A 94 -9.15 6.51 26.62
CA LEU A 94 -8.38 7.74 26.72
C LEU A 94 -8.25 8.10 28.20
N GLU A 95 -7.02 8.05 28.71
CA GLU A 95 -6.70 8.46 30.08
C GLU A 95 -5.42 9.29 30.08
N LYS A 96 -5.46 10.49 30.68
CA LYS A 96 -4.27 11.32 30.94
C LYS A 96 -3.36 11.46 29.71
N GLU A 97 -3.96 11.91 28.60
CA GLU A 97 -3.25 12.13 27.33
C GLU A 97 -2.66 10.85 26.69
N LYS A 98 -3.16 9.68 27.08
CA LYS A 98 -2.83 8.40 26.46
C LYS A 98 -4.08 7.71 25.95
N LEU A 99 -4.07 7.36 24.67
CA LEU A 99 -5.10 6.58 24.03
C LEU A 99 -4.63 5.12 23.89
N PHE A 100 -5.29 4.23 24.61
CA PHE A 100 -5.14 2.79 24.46
C PHE A 100 -6.14 2.29 23.42
N LEU A 101 -5.67 1.85 22.27
CA LEU A 101 -6.47 1.23 21.22
C LEU A 101 -6.26 -0.27 21.26
N SER A 102 -7.36 -1.03 21.21
CA SER A 102 -7.32 -2.46 20.94
C SER A 102 -8.31 -2.83 19.84
N GLY A 103 -7.88 -3.68 18.93
CA GLY A 103 -8.66 -4.10 17.77
C GLY A 103 -8.46 -5.57 17.49
N ASN A 104 -9.54 -6.26 17.14
CA ASN A 104 -9.47 -7.60 16.59
C ASN A 104 -10.35 -7.66 15.34
N LEU A 105 -9.78 -8.13 14.24
CA LEU A 105 -10.49 -8.42 12.99
C LEU A 105 -10.37 -9.91 12.68
N GLY A 106 -11.47 -10.49 12.22
CA GLY A 106 -11.51 -11.90 11.84
C GLY A 106 -12.92 -12.40 11.58
N SER A 107 -13.00 -13.57 10.96
CA SER A 107 -14.24 -14.30 10.70
C SER A 107 -14.19 -15.69 11.32
N ASP A 108 -15.35 -16.27 11.61
CA ASP A 108 -15.52 -17.67 12.03
C ASP A 108 -14.67 -18.09 13.25
N GLY A 109 -14.50 -17.19 14.21
CA GLY A 109 -13.79 -17.46 15.46
C GLY A 109 -12.26 -17.52 15.35
N LYS A 110 -11.69 -17.27 14.17
CA LYS A 110 -10.24 -17.10 13.98
C LYS A 110 -9.87 -15.63 14.06
N LYS A 111 -8.89 -15.28 14.89
CA LYS A 111 -8.29 -13.95 14.91
C LYS A 111 -7.32 -13.84 13.74
N GLN A 112 -7.67 -13.03 12.74
CA GLN A 112 -6.83 -12.80 11.55
C GLN A 112 -5.88 -11.63 11.79
N MET A 113 -6.34 -10.61 12.51
CA MET A 113 -5.54 -9.46 12.91
C MET A 113 -5.86 -9.08 14.35
N SER A 114 -4.83 -8.77 15.12
CA SER A 114 -5.00 -8.07 16.39
C SER A 114 -4.01 -6.91 16.48
N LEU A 115 -4.49 -5.81 17.02
CA LEU A 115 -3.74 -4.58 17.21
C LEU A 115 -3.96 -4.11 18.65
N GLU A 116 -2.89 -3.83 19.36
CA GLU A 116 -2.90 -3.12 20.63
C GLU A 116 -1.92 -1.95 20.49
N LEU A 117 -2.35 -0.73 20.78
CA LEU A 117 -1.53 0.48 20.67
C LEU A 117 -1.79 1.39 21.86
N SER A 118 -0.74 2.02 22.36
CA SER A 118 -0.77 3.02 23.42
C SER A 118 -0.12 4.28 22.83
N LEU A 119 -0.97 5.23 22.45
CA LEU A 119 -0.58 6.44 21.73
C LEU A 119 -0.65 7.66 22.65
N PRO A 120 0.41 8.47 22.72
CA PRO A 120 0.37 9.71 23.50
C PRO A 120 -0.27 10.82 22.65
N ILE A 121 -1.52 11.16 22.99
CA ILE A 121 -2.31 12.14 22.24
C ILE A 121 -2.91 13.21 23.16
N GLN A 122 -3.14 14.38 22.62
CA GLN A 122 -3.97 15.41 23.22
C GLN A 122 -5.22 15.61 22.38
N VAL A 123 -6.38 15.56 23.01
CA VAL A 123 -7.65 15.85 22.35
C VAL A 123 -8.16 17.17 22.87
N LEU A 124 -8.31 18.14 21.97
CA LEU A 124 -8.94 19.43 22.23
C LEU A 124 -10.38 19.34 21.73
N LEU A 125 -11.36 19.79 22.52
CA LEU A 125 -12.78 19.76 22.13
C LEU A 125 -13.25 21.08 21.49
N SER A 126 -12.45 22.15 21.54
CA SER A 126 -12.85 23.48 21.05
C SER A 126 -11.65 24.32 20.61
N PRO A 127 -11.31 24.35 19.30
CA PRO A 127 -11.88 23.50 18.24
C PRO A 127 -11.52 22.01 18.41
N PRO A 128 -12.31 21.07 17.84
CA PRO A 128 -12.00 19.65 17.88
C PRO A 128 -10.70 19.35 17.12
N GLN A 129 -9.65 18.95 17.84
CA GLN A 129 -8.34 18.61 17.29
C GLN A 129 -7.71 17.44 18.05
N ILE A 130 -6.89 16.66 17.36
CA ILE A 130 -6.08 15.60 17.96
C ILE A 130 -4.62 15.89 17.63
N ASP A 131 -3.83 16.14 18.66
CA ASP A 131 -2.39 16.33 18.57
C ASP A 131 -1.66 15.09 19.08
N PHE A 132 -0.50 14.80 18.50
CA PHE A 132 0.35 13.69 18.91
C PHE A 132 1.59 14.22 19.64
N PHE A 133 1.92 13.61 20.78
CA PHE A 133 3.17 13.90 21.48
C PHE A 133 4.30 13.03 20.91
N TRP A 134 5.00 13.55 19.91
CA TRP A 134 5.98 12.78 19.13
C TRP A 134 7.12 12.17 19.93
N GLU A 135 7.52 12.81 21.03
CA GLU A 135 8.61 12.38 21.92
C GLU A 135 8.14 11.57 23.13
N ALA A 136 6.82 11.44 23.32
CA ALA A 136 6.31 10.66 24.43
C ALA A 136 6.36 9.16 24.11
N PRO A 137 6.46 8.30 25.14
CA PRO A 137 6.53 6.86 24.93
C PRO A 137 5.31 6.32 24.18
N VAL A 138 5.58 5.54 23.15
CA VAL A 138 4.60 4.71 22.44
C VAL A 138 4.91 3.24 22.69
N ASP A 139 3.88 2.43 22.81
CA ASP A 139 4.01 0.98 22.84
C ASP A 139 2.87 0.33 22.05
N GLY A 140 3.11 -0.86 21.52
CA GLY A 140 2.11 -1.55 20.75
C GLY A 140 2.49 -2.96 20.35
N GLN A 141 1.48 -3.76 20.01
CA GLN A 141 1.60 -5.09 19.47
C GLN A 141 0.71 -5.24 18.25
N PHE A 142 1.25 -5.83 17.21
CA PHE A 142 0.54 -6.11 15.98
C PHE A 142 0.77 -7.57 15.62
N PHE A 143 -0.33 -8.29 15.44
CA PHE A 143 -0.33 -9.65 14.93
C PHE A 143 -1.22 -9.72 13.70
N TYR A 144 -0.75 -10.43 12.69
CA TYR A 144 -1.50 -10.72 11.48
C TYR A 144 -1.21 -12.12 10.98
N GLU A 145 -2.25 -12.88 10.65
CA GLU A 145 -2.16 -14.17 9.98
C GLU A 145 -3.23 -14.25 8.91
N GLY A 146 -2.86 -14.11 7.63
CA GLY A 146 -3.82 -14.08 6.54
C GLY A 146 -3.19 -13.80 5.19
N LYS A 147 -3.99 -13.33 4.24
CA LYS A 147 -3.55 -12.99 2.89
C LYS A 147 -2.95 -11.58 2.83
N VAL A 148 -1.79 -11.38 2.22
CA VAL A 148 -1.17 -10.03 2.19
C VAL A 148 -1.99 -9.04 1.36
N GLU A 149 -2.68 -9.53 0.34
CA GLU A 149 -3.58 -8.74 -0.50
C GLU A 149 -4.69 -8.09 0.32
N ASP A 150 -5.17 -8.75 1.39
CA ASP A 150 -6.16 -8.17 2.31
C ASP A 150 -5.63 -6.92 3.03
N LEU A 151 -4.30 -6.80 3.18
CA LEU A 151 -3.62 -5.62 3.73
C LEU A 151 -3.20 -4.60 2.65
N LEU A 152 -3.23 -4.94 1.38
CA LEU A 152 -2.73 -4.07 0.31
C LEU A 152 -3.85 -3.45 -0.51
N ASP A 153 -5.06 -3.99 -0.44
CA ASP A 153 -6.25 -3.46 -1.13
C ASP A 153 -6.58 -2.00 -0.74
N PHE A 154 -6.09 -1.51 0.41
CA PHE A 154 -6.25 -0.12 0.82
C PHE A 154 -5.12 0.80 0.32
N ALA A 155 -4.05 0.26 -0.22
CA ALA A 155 -2.95 1.02 -0.81
C ALA A 155 -3.11 1.10 -2.33
N ASN A 156 -3.05 2.31 -2.90
CA ASN A 156 -2.97 2.44 -4.35
C ASN A 156 -1.56 2.05 -4.82
N LEU A 157 -1.36 0.77 -5.11
CA LEU A 157 -0.11 0.23 -5.65
C LEU A 157 0.03 0.44 -7.16
N GLY A 158 -0.89 1.19 -7.79
CA GLY A 158 -0.88 1.53 -9.20
C GLY A 158 -0.89 0.29 -10.10
N THR A 159 0.30 -0.12 -10.54
CA THR A 159 0.45 -1.21 -11.52
C THR A 159 0.96 -2.52 -10.93
N HIS A 160 1.21 -2.50 -9.62
CA HIS A 160 1.77 -3.60 -8.87
C HIS A 160 0.67 -4.35 -8.13
N HIS A 161 0.71 -5.68 -8.19
CA HIS A 161 -0.14 -6.56 -7.42
C HIS A 161 0.73 -7.57 -6.68
N LEU A 162 0.45 -7.79 -5.39
CA LEU A 162 1.13 -8.76 -4.55
C LEU A 162 0.08 -9.56 -3.78
N SER A 163 0.17 -10.88 -3.84
CA SER A 163 -0.71 -11.82 -3.13
C SER A 163 0.10 -12.94 -2.50
N GLY A 164 -0.40 -13.55 -1.42
CA GLY A 164 0.27 -14.64 -0.73
C GLY A 164 -0.06 -14.71 0.77
N ASP A 165 0.43 -15.76 1.42
CA ASP A 165 0.20 -15.97 2.84
C ASP A 165 1.21 -15.15 3.67
N SER A 166 0.73 -14.41 4.66
CA SER A 166 1.54 -13.60 5.55
C SER A 166 1.25 -13.94 7.02
N LEU A 167 2.31 -14.05 7.80
CA LEU A 167 2.26 -14.15 9.26
C LEU A 167 3.22 -13.12 9.83
N CYS A 168 2.71 -12.21 10.66
CA CYS A 168 3.44 -11.13 11.29
C CYS A 168 3.17 -11.10 12.79
N ASP A 169 4.23 -10.91 13.56
CA ASP A 169 4.19 -10.59 14.99
C ASP A 169 5.23 -9.52 15.25
N LEU A 170 4.77 -8.32 15.58
CA LEU A 170 5.57 -7.13 15.75
C LEU A 170 5.19 -6.42 17.06
N THR A 171 6.20 -5.96 17.78
CA THR A 171 6.07 -5.08 18.94
C THR A 171 6.69 -3.73 18.61
N LEU A 172 5.95 -2.65 18.83
CA LEU A 172 6.41 -1.27 18.75
C LEU A 172 6.74 -0.76 20.15
N ILE A 173 7.87 -0.09 20.29
CA ILE A 173 8.26 0.68 21.48
C ILE A 173 8.99 1.96 21.05
N GLY A 174 9.31 2.83 21.99
CA GLY A 174 10.10 4.05 21.74
C GLY A 174 9.20 5.28 21.72
N THR A 175 9.35 6.13 20.73
CA THR A 175 8.51 7.32 20.52
C THR A 175 8.00 7.35 19.08
N LEU A 176 7.04 8.22 18.76
CA LEU A 176 6.57 8.35 17.37
C LEU A 176 7.64 8.99 16.46
N ALA A 177 8.53 9.83 17.01
CA ALA A 177 9.67 10.39 16.29
C ALA A 177 10.79 9.36 16.06
N HIS A 178 11.02 8.48 17.05
CA HIS A 178 12.06 7.46 17.02
C HIS A 178 11.48 6.07 17.36
N PRO A 179 10.70 5.47 16.44
CA PRO A 179 10.07 4.18 16.69
C PRO A 179 11.12 3.06 16.65
N SER A 180 10.89 2.06 17.49
CA SER A 180 11.69 0.84 17.56
C SER A 180 10.77 -0.36 17.46
N LEU A 181 11.01 -1.21 16.46
CA LEU A 181 10.25 -2.42 16.22
C LEU A 181 11.06 -3.65 16.63
N LYS A 182 10.35 -4.65 17.16
CA LYS A 182 10.90 -5.98 17.43
C LYS A 182 9.92 -7.03 16.95
N GLY A 183 10.41 -8.03 16.25
CA GLY A 183 9.59 -9.17 15.83
C GLY A 183 9.94 -9.62 14.42
N SER A 184 9.00 -10.30 13.78
CA SER A 184 9.21 -10.83 12.44
C SER A 184 7.92 -10.96 11.65
N CYS A 185 8.04 -10.84 10.33
CA CYS A 185 7.04 -11.30 9.40
C CYS A 185 7.60 -12.37 8.48
N THR A 186 6.74 -13.29 8.06
CA THR A 186 7.01 -14.25 7.00
C THR A 186 5.98 -14.09 5.90
N PHE A 187 6.43 -14.29 4.68
CA PHE A 187 5.60 -14.25 3.48
C PHE A 187 5.85 -15.52 2.68
N LYS A 188 4.79 -16.22 2.30
CA LYS A 188 4.84 -17.55 1.70
C LYS A 188 3.87 -17.66 0.54
N ASN A 189 4.20 -18.54 -0.40
CA ASN A 189 3.38 -18.81 -1.59
C ASN A 189 3.03 -17.54 -2.36
N GLY A 190 3.93 -16.55 -2.36
CA GLY A 190 3.60 -15.25 -2.90
C GLY A 190 3.65 -15.20 -4.42
N VAL A 191 2.84 -14.31 -4.98
CA VAL A 191 2.82 -13.97 -6.40
C VAL A 191 2.83 -12.46 -6.52
N TYR A 192 3.78 -11.94 -7.29
CA TYR A 192 3.87 -10.53 -7.67
C TYR A 192 3.68 -10.38 -9.17
N GLU A 193 2.93 -9.36 -9.55
CA GLU A 193 2.69 -9.01 -10.94
C GLU A 193 2.82 -7.50 -11.15
N ASN A 194 3.49 -7.11 -12.24
CA ASN A 194 3.37 -5.78 -12.82
C ASN A 194 2.80 -5.90 -14.23
N TYR A 195 1.58 -5.39 -14.44
CA TYR A 195 0.90 -5.55 -15.72
C TYR A 195 1.44 -4.63 -16.83
N LEU A 196 2.12 -3.54 -16.50
CA LEU A 196 2.73 -2.66 -17.51
C LEU A 196 3.99 -3.26 -18.11
N THR A 197 4.80 -3.94 -17.30
CA THR A 197 6.04 -4.57 -17.74
C THR A 197 5.88 -6.06 -18.04
N GLY A 198 4.73 -6.66 -17.69
CA GLY A 198 4.50 -8.09 -17.77
C GLY A 198 5.41 -8.91 -16.84
N THR A 199 6.05 -8.26 -15.87
CA THR A 199 6.91 -8.94 -14.89
C THR A 199 6.04 -9.76 -13.96
N LYS A 200 6.36 -11.06 -13.81
CA LYS A 200 5.66 -11.95 -12.89
C LYS A 200 6.65 -12.79 -12.09
N LEU A 201 6.55 -12.71 -10.78
CA LEU A 201 7.31 -13.50 -9.82
C LEU A 201 6.34 -14.41 -9.06
N THR A 202 6.69 -15.67 -8.92
CA THR A 202 5.88 -16.71 -8.28
C THR A 202 6.73 -17.44 -7.23
N GLN A 203 6.07 -18.21 -6.37
CA GLN A 203 6.72 -18.97 -5.30
C GLN A 203 7.56 -18.06 -4.40
N ILE A 204 7.04 -16.85 -4.12
CA ILE A 204 7.77 -15.89 -3.32
C ILE A 204 7.80 -16.38 -1.87
N ASP A 205 9.01 -16.48 -1.34
CA ASP A 205 9.30 -16.77 0.05
C ASP A 205 10.06 -15.59 0.64
N GLY A 206 9.40 -14.82 1.53
CA GLY A 206 9.95 -13.64 2.17
C GLY A 206 10.07 -13.79 3.69
N LYS A 207 11.06 -13.12 4.26
CA LYS A 207 11.22 -12.94 5.71
C LYS A 207 11.60 -11.51 6.00
N MET A 208 10.98 -10.96 7.02
CA MET A 208 11.30 -9.65 7.58
C MET A 208 11.60 -9.82 9.06
N LYS A 209 12.64 -9.18 9.57
CA LYS A 209 13.00 -9.17 10.98
C LYS A 209 13.21 -7.73 11.41
N ALA A 210 12.46 -7.28 12.41
CA ALA A 210 12.62 -5.97 13.00
C ALA A 210 13.44 -6.07 14.28
N THR A 211 14.43 -5.20 14.44
CA THR A 211 15.22 -5.08 15.67
C THR A 211 15.67 -3.63 15.86
N GLY A 212 15.05 -2.94 16.82
CA GLY A 212 15.37 -1.53 17.05
C GLY A 212 14.79 -0.66 15.95
N SER A 213 15.59 0.28 15.44
CA SER A 213 15.23 1.14 14.31
C SER A 213 15.50 0.49 12.94
N GLN A 214 15.87 -0.79 12.89
CA GLN A 214 16.23 -1.48 11.65
C GLN A 214 15.28 -2.63 11.35
N VAL A 215 14.89 -2.76 10.08
CA VAL A 215 14.07 -3.86 9.57
C VAL A 215 14.82 -4.54 8.42
N ASP A 216 15.31 -5.74 8.68
CA ASP A 216 15.99 -6.57 7.69
C ASP A 216 14.98 -7.37 6.88
N ILE A 217 15.13 -7.42 5.56
CA ILE A 217 14.27 -8.13 4.63
C ILE A 217 15.11 -9.09 3.80
N SER A 218 14.58 -10.28 3.53
CA SER A 218 15.11 -11.23 2.57
C SER A 218 13.96 -11.88 1.82
N LEU A 219 14.12 -12.13 0.53
CA LEU A 219 13.15 -12.80 -0.30
C LEU A 219 13.80 -13.64 -1.39
N SER A 220 13.07 -14.64 -1.85
CA SER A 220 13.38 -15.36 -3.07
C SER A 220 12.10 -15.64 -3.85
N GLY A 221 12.23 -15.92 -5.15
CA GLY A 221 11.12 -16.35 -5.99
C GLY A 221 11.60 -16.80 -7.37
N SER A 222 10.65 -17.24 -8.20
CA SER A 222 10.92 -17.71 -9.55
C SER A 222 10.03 -17.00 -10.58
N ASP A 223 10.48 -16.89 -11.82
CA ASP A 223 9.62 -16.36 -12.88
C ASP A 223 8.42 -17.28 -13.18
N LEU A 224 7.47 -16.81 -14.01
CA LEU A 224 6.26 -17.55 -14.34
C LEU A 224 6.50 -18.98 -14.88
N LEU A 225 7.63 -19.21 -15.55
CA LEU A 225 7.97 -20.52 -16.13
C LEU A 225 8.81 -21.38 -15.18
N ASN A 226 9.12 -20.88 -13.98
CA ASN A 226 10.02 -21.48 -12.99
C ASN A 226 11.42 -21.81 -13.56
N GLN A 227 11.89 -21.02 -14.53
CA GLN A 227 13.20 -21.21 -15.16
C GLN A 227 14.23 -20.24 -14.61
N GLY A 228 13.82 -18.99 -14.39
CA GLY A 228 14.64 -17.97 -13.78
C GLY A 228 14.34 -17.80 -12.30
N LYS A 229 15.35 -17.36 -11.54
CA LYS A 229 15.27 -17.10 -10.11
C LYS A 229 15.59 -15.64 -9.79
N LEU A 230 14.97 -15.16 -8.72
CA LEU A 230 15.24 -13.88 -8.10
C LEU A 230 15.54 -14.12 -6.63
N GLU A 231 16.62 -13.53 -6.14
CA GLU A 231 16.94 -13.44 -4.72
C GLU A 231 17.13 -11.97 -4.37
N GLY A 232 16.65 -11.55 -3.20
CA GLY A 232 16.85 -10.19 -2.75
C GLY A 232 16.96 -10.10 -1.25
N ASP A 233 17.70 -9.10 -0.80
CA ASP A 233 17.89 -8.77 0.60
C ASP A 233 18.02 -7.27 0.77
N GLY A 234 17.79 -6.77 1.98
CA GLY A 234 17.96 -5.36 2.24
C GLY A 234 17.46 -4.92 3.59
N VAL A 235 17.41 -3.60 3.75
CA VAL A 235 17.13 -2.95 5.01
C VAL A 235 16.21 -1.77 4.82
N ILE A 236 15.30 -1.58 5.77
CA ILE A 236 14.55 -0.34 5.97
C ILE A 236 14.95 0.23 7.33
N GLU A 237 15.27 1.51 7.38
CA GLU A 237 15.50 2.22 8.62
C GLU A 237 14.23 2.96 9.05
N LEU A 238 13.86 2.81 10.31
CA LEU A 238 12.69 3.45 10.92
C LEU A 238 13.01 4.90 11.34
N ASN A 239 13.54 5.67 10.40
CA ASN A 239 13.84 7.09 10.56
C ASN A 239 12.74 7.93 9.90
N ILE A 240 11.84 8.51 10.70
CA ILE A 240 10.70 9.31 10.22
C ILE A 240 11.15 10.64 9.61
N GLU A 241 12.24 11.24 10.13
CA GLU A 241 12.79 12.50 9.59
C GLU A 241 13.33 12.30 8.16
N GLU A 242 13.97 11.16 7.91
CA GLU A 242 14.51 10.76 6.59
C GLU A 242 13.51 10.01 5.72
N LYS A 243 12.23 9.98 6.12
CA LYS A 243 11.12 9.37 5.37
C LYS A 243 11.27 7.86 5.14
N LEU A 244 11.77 7.13 6.14
CA LEU A 244 11.96 5.68 6.11
C LEU A 244 12.91 5.24 4.98
N PRO A 245 14.20 5.61 5.05
CA PRO A 245 15.14 5.24 4.01
C PRO A 245 15.32 3.72 3.94
N PHE A 246 15.56 3.23 2.74
CA PHE A 246 15.73 1.80 2.48
C PHE A 246 16.79 1.54 1.41
N SER A 247 17.33 0.32 1.43
CA SER A 247 18.25 -0.19 0.41
C SER A 247 18.03 -1.69 0.23
N PHE A 248 17.76 -2.11 -1.00
CA PHE A 248 17.54 -3.50 -1.40
C PHE A 248 18.52 -3.91 -2.47
N HIS A 249 19.15 -5.06 -2.31
CA HIS A 249 19.98 -5.72 -3.31
C HIS A 249 19.18 -6.86 -3.93
N ILE A 250 19.18 -6.93 -5.26
CA ILE A 250 18.45 -7.93 -6.02
C ILE A 250 19.42 -8.63 -6.97
N ASN A 251 19.42 -9.95 -6.92
CA ASN A 251 20.16 -10.84 -7.81
C ASN A 251 19.18 -11.59 -8.71
N LEU A 252 19.45 -11.56 -10.02
CA LEU A 252 18.68 -12.24 -11.03
C LEU A 252 19.52 -13.35 -11.67
N GLN A 253 18.93 -14.52 -11.82
CA GLN A 253 19.51 -15.63 -12.55
C GLN A 253 18.53 -16.10 -13.62
N GLU A 254 18.85 -15.84 -14.89
CA GLU A 254 18.04 -16.19 -16.07
C GLU A 254 16.56 -15.76 -15.96
N PHE A 255 16.31 -14.66 -15.26
CA PHE A 255 14.99 -14.20 -14.86
C PHE A 255 14.28 -13.45 -15.98
N ALA A 256 13.01 -13.78 -16.24
CA ALA A 256 12.16 -13.02 -17.17
C ALA A 256 11.75 -11.66 -16.57
N ILE A 257 12.52 -10.61 -16.84
CA ILE A 257 12.31 -9.27 -16.27
C ILE A 257 11.12 -8.53 -16.90
N THR A 258 10.82 -8.77 -18.16
CA THR A 258 9.68 -8.15 -18.87
C THR A 258 9.13 -9.12 -19.90
N GLN A 259 7.81 -9.13 -20.03
CA GLN A 259 7.10 -10.02 -20.95
C GLN A 259 5.81 -9.36 -21.43
N ILE A 260 5.95 -8.45 -22.38
CA ILE A 260 4.83 -7.78 -23.08
C ILE A 260 4.96 -8.00 -24.59
N ASP A 261 3.89 -7.72 -25.33
CA ASP A 261 3.85 -7.93 -26.79
C ASP A 261 4.99 -7.20 -27.53
N LEU A 262 5.39 -6.03 -27.04
CA LEU A 262 6.47 -5.22 -27.64
C LEU A 262 7.86 -5.77 -27.32
N VAL A 263 8.06 -6.29 -26.10
CA VAL A 263 9.38 -6.71 -25.63
C VAL A 263 9.26 -7.87 -24.63
N SER A 264 10.09 -8.88 -24.85
CA SER A 264 10.35 -9.93 -23.87
C SER A 264 11.85 -10.01 -23.61
N SER A 265 12.25 -10.02 -22.34
CA SER A 265 13.67 -10.11 -21.96
C SER A 265 13.88 -11.06 -20.79
N ARG A 266 14.89 -11.93 -20.92
CA ARG A 266 15.47 -12.69 -19.81
C ARG A 266 16.85 -12.17 -19.47
N SER A 267 17.14 -12.03 -18.19
CA SER A 267 18.35 -11.36 -17.73
C SER A 267 18.99 -12.06 -16.53
N THR A 268 20.32 -11.96 -16.46
CA THR A 268 21.13 -12.31 -15.28
C THR A 268 21.90 -11.08 -14.84
N GLY A 269 22.07 -10.88 -13.55
CA GLY A 269 22.84 -9.76 -13.03
C GLY A 269 22.35 -9.33 -11.66
N HIS A 270 22.74 -8.13 -11.26
CA HIS A 270 22.37 -7.60 -9.96
C HIS A 270 22.12 -6.10 -10.04
N PHE A 271 21.23 -5.63 -9.18
CA PHE A 271 20.94 -4.21 -9.04
C PHE A 271 20.54 -3.90 -7.60
N THR A 272 20.74 -2.65 -7.21
CA THR A 272 20.32 -2.09 -5.95
C THR A 272 19.16 -1.13 -6.19
N VAL A 273 18.15 -1.18 -5.32
CA VAL A 273 17.08 -0.19 -5.23
C VAL A 273 17.23 0.51 -3.89
N ALA A 274 17.62 1.78 -3.91
CA ALA A 274 17.78 2.58 -2.70
C ALA A 274 16.93 3.85 -2.78
N GLY A 275 16.39 4.30 -1.65
CA GLY A 275 15.45 5.42 -1.63
C GLY A 275 14.79 5.60 -0.28
N ASN A 276 13.61 6.21 -0.29
CA ASN A 276 12.75 6.41 0.86
C ASN A 276 11.29 6.46 0.41
N TRP A 277 10.35 6.85 1.27
CA TRP A 277 8.92 6.91 0.94
C TRP A 277 8.57 7.85 -0.23
N GLU A 278 9.44 8.80 -0.60
CA GLU A 278 9.18 9.80 -1.64
C GLU A 278 9.71 9.40 -3.02
N GLY A 279 10.67 8.48 -3.09
CA GLY A 279 11.20 7.98 -4.36
C GLY A 279 12.40 7.06 -4.21
N ALA A 280 12.76 6.41 -5.33
CA ALA A 280 13.88 5.47 -5.38
C ALA A 280 14.80 5.66 -6.60
N HIS A 281 16.00 5.15 -6.45
CA HIS A 281 17.01 5.02 -7.49
C HIS A 281 17.37 3.55 -7.66
N LEU A 282 17.26 3.05 -8.89
CA LEU A 282 17.60 1.69 -9.28
C LEU A 282 18.90 1.72 -10.06
N GLN A 283 19.96 1.14 -9.49
CA GLN A 283 21.30 1.12 -10.06
C GLN A 283 21.85 -0.30 -10.20
N GLY A 284 22.48 -0.63 -11.33
CA GLY A 284 23.10 -1.96 -11.46
C GLY A 284 23.56 -2.33 -12.87
N ALA A 285 23.81 -3.63 -13.05
CA ALA A 285 24.23 -4.19 -14.33
C ALA A 285 23.51 -5.51 -14.63
N LEU A 286 22.99 -5.62 -15.85
CA LEU A 286 22.26 -6.80 -16.31
C LEU A 286 22.76 -7.28 -17.67
N ASP A 287 22.99 -8.58 -17.76
CA ASP A 287 23.21 -9.30 -19.01
C ASP A 287 21.86 -9.78 -19.55
N LEU A 288 21.44 -9.24 -20.69
CA LEU A 288 20.24 -9.63 -21.42
C LEU A 288 20.54 -10.90 -22.23
N LEU A 289 20.13 -12.05 -21.70
CA LEU A 289 20.41 -13.37 -22.27
C LEU A 289 19.47 -13.72 -23.43
N GLN A 290 18.21 -13.30 -23.37
CA GLN A 290 17.25 -13.57 -24.45
C GLN A 290 16.33 -12.37 -24.54
N THR A 291 16.57 -11.50 -25.51
CA THR A 291 15.73 -10.32 -25.76
C THR A 291 15.10 -10.42 -27.12
N LYS A 292 13.78 -10.24 -27.17
CA LYS A 292 13.02 -10.09 -28.41
C LYS A 292 12.25 -8.79 -28.37
N LEU A 293 12.36 -8.01 -29.42
CA LEU A 293 11.61 -6.78 -29.63
C LEU A 293 10.75 -6.97 -30.88
N HIS A 294 9.44 -6.85 -30.72
CA HIS A 294 8.49 -6.99 -31.81
C HIS A 294 7.94 -5.63 -32.21
N ILE A 295 8.08 -5.26 -33.49
CA ILE A 295 7.54 -4.03 -34.04
C ILE A 295 6.08 -4.30 -34.45
N PRO A 296 5.09 -3.77 -33.70
CA PRO A 296 3.69 -4.08 -33.97
C PRO A 296 3.26 -3.51 -35.32
N SER A 297 2.36 -4.22 -36.01
CA SER A 297 1.88 -3.83 -37.35
C SER A 297 1.06 -2.54 -37.32
N HIS A 298 0.39 -2.28 -36.19
CA HIS A 298 -0.37 -1.08 -35.89
C HIS A 298 -0.08 -0.68 -34.44
N ILE A 299 -0.02 0.62 -34.15
CA ILE A 299 -0.06 1.08 -32.76
C ILE A 299 -1.45 0.70 -32.24
N PRO A 300 -1.57 -0.01 -31.10
CA PRO A 300 -2.87 -0.31 -30.53
C PRO A 300 -3.67 0.99 -30.43
N ASN A 301 -4.92 1.00 -30.92
CA ASN A 301 -5.81 2.11 -30.62
C ASN A 301 -5.85 2.25 -29.09
N PRO A 302 -5.78 3.48 -28.53
CA PRO A 302 -5.95 3.66 -27.09
C PRO A 302 -7.21 2.89 -26.67
N LEU A 303 -7.12 2.13 -25.57
CA LEU A 303 -8.25 1.40 -25.02
C LEU A 303 -9.45 2.36 -24.99
N PRO A 304 -10.59 2.01 -25.60
CA PRO A 304 -11.73 2.91 -25.61
C PRO A 304 -12.07 3.23 -24.15
N GLU A 305 -12.15 4.52 -23.82
CA GLU A 305 -12.63 4.93 -22.50
C GLU A 305 -14.00 4.30 -22.28
N LEU A 306 -14.08 3.38 -21.33
CA LEU A 306 -15.34 2.76 -20.95
C LEU A 306 -16.21 3.86 -20.36
N THR A 307 -17.13 4.39 -21.18
CA THR A 307 -18.09 5.38 -20.71
C THR A 307 -19.04 4.69 -19.73
N VAL A 308 -18.88 4.96 -18.44
CA VAL A 308 -19.78 4.44 -17.41
C VAL A 308 -21.14 5.13 -17.57
N VAL A 309 -22.13 4.39 -18.04
CA VAL A 309 -23.52 4.88 -18.11
C VAL A 309 -24.27 4.38 -16.89
N TYR A 310 -24.50 5.28 -15.93
CA TYR A 310 -25.33 4.95 -14.78
C TYR A 310 -26.81 4.89 -15.17
N ARG A 311 -27.49 3.77 -14.89
CA ARG A 311 -28.95 3.64 -15.05
C ARG A 311 -29.62 3.86 -13.69
N ASN A 312 -30.69 4.66 -13.65
CA ASN A 312 -31.49 4.98 -12.46
C ASN A 312 -30.79 5.81 -11.36
N THR A 313 -30.05 6.88 -11.70
CA THR A 313 -29.49 7.77 -10.66
C THR A 313 -30.44 8.92 -10.32
N THR A 314 -30.65 9.16 -9.02
CA THR A 314 -31.42 10.31 -8.50
C THR A 314 -30.55 11.57 -8.33
N LYS A 315 -29.23 11.44 -8.47
CA LYS A 315 -28.23 12.51 -8.45
C LYS A 315 -27.36 12.44 -9.71
N PRO A 316 -26.79 13.56 -10.20
CA PRO A 316 -25.76 13.53 -11.22
C PRO A 316 -24.61 12.64 -10.74
N PRO A 317 -24.05 11.77 -11.60
CA PRO A 317 -22.87 11.02 -11.23
C PRO A 317 -21.74 12.02 -10.90
N PRO A 318 -20.99 11.81 -9.80
CA PRO A 318 -19.80 12.60 -9.55
C PRO A 318 -18.87 12.48 -10.76
N SER A 319 -18.32 13.60 -11.24
CA SER A 319 -17.27 13.55 -12.26
C SER A 319 -16.19 12.59 -11.77
N PRO A 320 -15.69 11.66 -12.62
CA PRO A 320 -14.53 10.87 -12.28
C PRO A 320 -13.45 11.84 -11.83
N PRO A 321 -12.90 11.70 -10.61
CA PRO A 321 -11.80 12.56 -10.21
C PRO A 321 -10.68 12.37 -11.24
N GLU A 322 -10.22 13.48 -11.81
CA GLU A 322 -9.13 13.54 -12.78
C GLU A 322 -7.83 13.24 -12.03
N LYS A 323 -7.66 11.97 -11.64
CA LYS A 323 -6.53 11.51 -10.86
C LYS A 323 -5.45 11.06 -11.81
N GLU A 324 -4.41 11.87 -11.90
CA GLU A 324 -3.13 11.33 -12.33
C GLU A 324 -2.78 10.18 -11.37
N PRO A 325 -2.49 8.96 -11.87
CA PRO A 325 -2.12 7.85 -11.01
C PRO A 325 -0.87 8.28 -10.23
N ILE A 326 -1.00 8.37 -8.91
CA ILE A 326 0.11 8.63 -7.99
C ILE A 326 1.14 7.54 -8.27
N SER A 327 2.26 7.95 -8.84
CA SER A 327 3.29 7.04 -9.31
C SER A 327 4.50 7.27 -8.46
N TYR A 328 4.90 6.24 -7.73
CA TYR A 328 6.14 6.27 -6.97
C TYR A 328 7.31 6.59 -7.92
N PRO A 329 8.04 7.71 -7.72
CA PRO A 329 9.12 8.11 -8.62
C PRO A 329 10.29 7.13 -8.53
N VAL A 330 10.65 6.54 -9.66
CA VAL A 330 11.83 5.66 -9.77
C VAL A 330 12.72 6.16 -10.90
N THR A 331 13.98 6.44 -10.55
CA THR A 331 15.05 6.77 -11.50
C THR A 331 15.90 5.54 -11.79
N LEU A 332 16.45 5.46 -13.00
CA LEU A 332 17.22 4.30 -13.48
C LEU A 332 18.68 4.70 -13.74
N ASP A 333 19.59 3.80 -13.42
CA ASP A 333 21.02 3.78 -13.80
C ASP A 333 21.43 2.31 -14.03
N LEU A 334 21.07 1.79 -15.19
CA LEU A 334 21.28 0.38 -15.52
C LEU A 334 22.24 0.23 -16.69
N ASN A 335 23.33 -0.49 -16.47
CA ASN A 335 24.24 -0.89 -17.53
C ASN A 335 23.81 -2.24 -18.11
N LEU A 336 23.42 -2.25 -19.38
CA LEU A 336 22.85 -3.42 -20.05
C LEU A 336 23.81 -3.95 -21.11
N GLN A 337 24.06 -5.25 -21.10
CA GLN A 337 24.86 -5.96 -22.10
C GLN A 337 24.02 -7.06 -22.74
N THR A 338 24.28 -7.39 -24.01
CA THR A 338 23.44 -8.35 -24.76
C THR A 338 24.27 -9.53 -25.27
N PRO A 339 24.87 -10.37 -24.40
CA PRO A 339 25.87 -11.37 -24.82
C PRO A 339 25.34 -12.39 -25.85
N LYS A 340 24.02 -12.60 -25.93
CA LYS A 340 23.34 -13.48 -26.89
C LYS A 340 22.57 -12.73 -27.98
N GLY A 341 22.69 -11.40 -28.01
CA GLY A 341 22.02 -10.50 -28.92
C GLY A 341 20.55 -10.21 -28.59
N ILE A 342 20.02 -9.19 -29.26
CA ILE A 342 18.62 -8.79 -29.28
C ILE A 342 18.05 -9.16 -30.65
N GLN A 343 17.00 -9.98 -30.65
CA GLN A 343 16.22 -10.25 -31.85
C GLN A 343 15.20 -9.12 -32.04
N ILE A 344 15.16 -8.52 -33.23
CA ILE A 344 14.17 -7.52 -33.62
C ILE A 344 13.41 -8.02 -34.83
N ASP A 345 12.10 -8.18 -34.70
CA ASP A 345 11.22 -8.63 -35.77
C ASP A 345 9.95 -7.77 -35.90
N GLY A 346 9.29 -7.86 -37.05
CA GLY A 346 8.05 -7.13 -37.34
C GLY A 346 8.18 -6.19 -38.53
N LYS A 347 7.05 -5.86 -39.17
CA LYS A 347 6.99 -5.03 -40.40
C LYS A 347 7.97 -5.45 -41.51
N GLY A 348 8.14 -6.76 -41.72
CA GLY A 348 9.04 -7.32 -42.73
C GLY A 348 10.52 -7.39 -42.29
N LEU A 349 10.88 -6.81 -41.13
CA LEU A 349 12.20 -6.95 -40.53
C LEU A 349 12.29 -8.26 -39.74
N ASN A 350 13.44 -8.94 -39.86
CA ASN A 350 13.90 -9.95 -38.92
C ASN A 350 15.42 -9.80 -38.81
N SER A 351 15.93 -9.46 -37.63
CA SER A 351 17.32 -9.08 -37.43
C SER A 351 17.82 -9.43 -36.02
N LEU A 352 19.13 -9.63 -35.90
CA LEU A 352 19.84 -9.90 -34.66
C LEU A 352 20.90 -8.82 -34.44
N TRP A 353 20.88 -8.22 -33.26
CA TRP A 353 21.73 -7.10 -32.88
C TRP A 353 22.53 -7.44 -31.62
N ASN A 354 23.73 -6.90 -31.48
CA ASN A 354 24.54 -7.09 -30.27
C ASN A 354 25.22 -5.80 -29.85
N GLY A 355 25.34 -5.57 -28.54
CA GLY A 355 26.13 -4.49 -27.99
C GLY A 355 25.84 -4.25 -26.52
N SER A 356 26.01 -3.01 -26.12
CA SER A 356 25.76 -2.55 -24.76
C SER A 356 25.21 -1.14 -24.76
N PHE A 357 24.38 -0.86 -23.76
CA PHE A 357 23.75 0.43 -23.59
C PHE A 357 23.43 0.67 -22.12
N HIS A 358 23.41 1.95 -21.76
CA HIS A 358 22.96 2.44 -20.48
C HIS A 358 21.49 2.83 -20.58
N LEU A 359 20.70 2.41 -19.60
CA LEU A 359 19.30 2.76 -19.42
C LEU A 359 19.16 3.65 -18.19
N GLY A 360 18.82 4.92 -18.44
CA GLY A 360 18.61 5.93 -17.42
C GLY A 360 17.25 6.63 -17.53
N GLY A 361 17.11 7.76 -16.85
CA GLY A 361 15.87 8.54 -16.82
C GLY A 361 14.90 8.03 -15.75
N THR A 362 13.59 8.17 -15.99
CA THR A 362 12.54 7.70 -15.08
C THR A 362 11.72 6.60 -15.73
N THR A 363 10.94 5.86 -14.94
CA THR A 363 9.99 4.85 -15.45
C THR A 363 8.96 5.40 -16.44
N ARG A 364 8.78 6.73 -16.51
CA ARG A 364 7.88 7.42 -17.46
C ARG A 364 8.60 8.07 -18.63
N SER A 365 9.91 8.28 -18.52
CA SER A 365 10.74 8.95 -19.52
C SER A 365 12.11 8.28 -19.55
N LEU A 366 12.18 7.15 -20.23
CA LEU A 366 13.39 6.35 -20.37
C LEU A 366 14.38 7.07 -21.28
N VAL A 367 15.65 7.04 -20.90
CA VAL A 367 16.76 7.55 -21.71
C VAL A 367 17.71 6.39 -21.95
N THR A 368 18.01 6.11 -23.22
CA THR A 368 18.95 5.05 -23.62
C THR A 368 20.14 5.65 -24.33
N ASP A 369 21.35 5.32 -23.89
CA ASP A 369 22.61 5.72 -24.52
C ASP A 369 23.50 4.50 -24.75
N GLY A 370 24.03 4.30 -25.95
CA GLY A 370 24.86 3.13 -26.24
C GLY A 370 24.94 2.77 -27.71
N LYS A 371 25.41 1.55 -27.98
CA LYS A 371 25.65 1.07 -29.34
C LYS A 371 25.16 -0.36 -29.50
N LEU A 372 24.38 -0.58 -30.55
CA LEU A 372 24.00 -1.91 -31.05
C LEU A 372 24.52 -2.07 -32.47
N ASP A 373 25.23 -3.16 -32.72
CA ASP A 373 25.75 -3.54 -34.03
C ASP A 373 24.88 -4.68 -34.60
N LEU A 374 24.48 -4.54 -35.87
CA LEU A 374 23.75 -5.58 -36.59
C LEU A 374 24.68 -6.78 -36.83
N ILE A 375 24.27 -7.96 -36.36
CA ILE A 375 24.97 -9.22 -36.66
C ILE A 375 24.46 -9.78 -37.98
N GLU A 376 23.14 -9.97 -38.07
CA GLU A 376 22.47 -10.50 -39.26
C GLU A 376 21.06 -9.93 -39.36
N GLY A 377 20.53 -9.83 -40.57
CA GLY A 377 19.15 -9.41 -40.75
C GLY A 377 18.69 -9.47 -42.18
N GLN A 378 17.38 -9.62 -42.33
CA GLN A 378 16.68 -9.55 -43.60
C GLN A 378 15.50 -8.59 -43.49
N PHE A 379 15.23 -7.89 -44.57
CA PHE A 379 14.06 -7.03 -44.70
C PHE A 379 13.29 -7.41 -45.96
N LEU A 380 12.06 -7.89 -45.77
CA LEU A 380 11.16 -8.23 -46.86
C LEU A 380 10.25 -7.05 -47.15
N PHE A 381 10.38 -6.49 -48.36
CA PHE A 381 9.43 -5.52 -48.88
C PHE A 381 8.15 -6.26 -49.31
N ALA A 382 7.02 -5.88 -48.74
CA ALA A 382 5.69 -6.37 -49.11
C ALA A 382 4.96 -5.34 -49.98
#